data_AF-A0A7C2XYL3-F1
#
_entry.id   AF-A0A7C2XYL3-F1
#
_cell.length_a   1.000
_cell.length_b   1.000
_cell.length_c   1.000
_cell.angle_alpha   90.00
_cell.angle_beta   90.00
_cell.angle_gamma   90.00
#
_symmetry.space_group_name_H-M   'P 1'
#
loop_
_entity.id
_entity.type
_entity.pdbx_description
1 polymer ?
#
loop_
_entity_poly.entity_id
_entity_poly.type
_entity_poly.pdbx_seq_one_letter_code
_entity_poly.pdbx_strand_id
1 'polypeptide(L)'
;RAGHPFYDLVFVIAIIFFSFFYVSIIFNTDEVAENLRKHGGFIPGIRPGKRTSEYLNEILTRLTAVGSLYLAIICLIPQLILTGFKVQEIPWIGPWLSNVLANTPGLSWIQDGLGFQFYFGGTSLLIVVGVAMDTIAQIESQLIMRHYDGFLGPRGRRLRGRRIG
;
A
#
# COMPACT_ATOMS: atom_id res chain seq x y z
N ARG A 1 -17.12 1.12 23.99
CA ARG A 1 -18.16 0.67 23.03
C ARG A 1 -17.48 0.45 21.69
N ALA A 2 -16.69 -0.62 21.62
CA ALA A 2 -15.99 -1.14 20.45
C ALA A 2 -16.05 -2.65 20.65
N GLY A 3 -16.60 -3.38 19.67
CA GLY A 3 -16.95 -4.80 19.85
C GLY A 3 -18.19 -5.26 19.08
N HIS A 4 -18.95 -4.37 18.43
CA HIS A 4 -19.97 -4.82 17.47
C HIS A 4 -19.24 -5.31 16.21
N PRO A 5 -19.36 -6.59 15.80
CA PRO A 5 -18.78 -7.08 14.53
C PRO A 5 -19.34 -6.31 13.31
N PHE A 6 -20.47 -5.62 13.50
CA PHE A 6 -21.04 -4.69 12.54
C PHE A 6 -20.12 -3.48 12.27
N TYR A 7 -19.44 -2.92 13.27
CA TYR A 7 -18.52 -1.80 13.08
C TYR A 7 -17.32 -2.21 12.22
N ASP A 8 -16.71 -3.36 12.53
CA ASP A 8 -15.56 -3.88 11.79
C ASP A 8 -15.92 -4.18 10.32
N LEU A 9 -17.13 -4.71 10.09
CA LEU A 9 -17.64 -4.98 8.74
C LEU A 9 -17.88 -3.67 7.97
N VAL A 10 -18.54 -2.68 8.56
CA VAL A 10 -18.74 -1.35 7.95
C VAL A 10 -17.39 -0.67 7.67
N PHE A 11 -16.41 -0.84 8.56
CA PHE A 11 -15.07 -0.29 8.41
C PHE A 11 -14.31 -0.93 7.23
N VAL A 12 -14.35 -2.27 7.09
CA VAL A 12 -13.76 -2.97 5.95
C VAL A 12 -14.42 -2.56 4.63
N ILE A 13 -15.75 -2.47 4.59
CA ILE A 13 -16.48 -1.98 3.41
C ILE A 13 -16.06 -0.55 3.07
N ALA A 14 -15.97 0.32 4.07
CA ALA A 14 -15.52 1.70 3.87
C ALA A 14 -14.10 1.75 3.31
N ILE A 15 -13.15 0.95 3.83
CA ILE A 15 -11.77 0.89 3.32
C ILE A 15 -11.76 0.49 1.84
N ILE A 16 -12.47 -0.58 1.47
CA ILE A 16 -12.50 -1.06 0.09
C ILE A 16 -13.12 0.00 -0.84
N PHE A 17 -14.24 0.61 -0.42
CA PHE A 17 -14.90 1.67 -1.17
C PHE A 17 -14.01 2.90 -1.38
N PHE A 18 -13.42 3.43 -0.30
CA PHE A 18 -12.55 4.59 -0.37
C PHE A 18 -11.26 4.32 -1.13
N SER A 19 -10.71 3.10 -1.04
CA SER A 19 -9.52 2.71 -1.78
C SER A 19 -9.75 2.78 -3.30
N PHE A 20 -10.86 2.23 -3.78
CA PHE A 20 -11.24 2.30 -5.20
C PHE A 20 -11.50 3.73 -5.67
N PHE A 21 -12.23 4.51 -4.86
CA PHE A 21 -12.55 5.89 -5.19
C PHE A 21 -11.31 6.78 -5.21
N TYR A 22 -10.39 6.59 -4.26
CA TYR A 22 -9.13 7.31 -4.18
C TYR A 22 -8.29 7.10 -5.44
N VAL A 23 -8.07 5.84 -5.84
CA VAL A 23 -7.30 5.52 -7.05
C VAL A 23 -7.94 6.13 -8.29
N SER A 24 -9.27 6.07 -8.41
CA SER A 24 -9.98 6.63 -9.57
C SER A 24 -9.92 8.15 -9.66
N ILE A 25 -9.79 8.88 -8.55
CA ILE A 25 -9.69 10.35 -8.57
C ILE A 25 -8.27 10.80 -8.89
N ILE A 26 -7.27 10.15 -8.31
CA ILE A 26 -5.88 10.62 -8.39
C ILE A 26 -5.18 10.15 -9.68
N PHE A 27 -5.53 8.97 -10.21
CA PHE A 27 -4.88 8.41 -11.40
C PHE A 27 -5.71 8.64 -12.65
N ASN A 28 -5.25 9.56 -13.51
CA ASN A 28 -5.75 9.71 -14.87
C ASN A 28 -4.89 8.90 -15.85
N THR A 29 -5.38 7.74 -16.31
CA THR A 29 -4.63 6.85 -17.20
C THR A 29 -4.38 7.45 -18.59
N ASP A 30 -5.23 8.38 -19.04
CA ASP A 30 -5.05 9.08 -20.31
C ASP A 30 -3.84 10.04 -20.26
N GLU A 31 -3.70 10.78 -19.16
CA GLU A 31 -2.55 11.68 -18.94
C GLU A 31 -1.24 10.90 -18.80
N VAL A 32 -1.26 9.75 -18.10
CA VAL A 32 -0.08 8.88 -17.95
C VAL A 32 0.35 8.32 -19.32
N ALA A 33 -0.59 7.84 -20.14
CA ALA A 33 -0.30 7.35 -21.49
C ALA A 33 0.25 8.45 -22.41
N GLU A 34 -0.29 9.67 -22.30
CA GLU A 34 0.14 10.82 -23.08
C GLU A 34 1.54 11.31 -22.65
N ASN A 35 1.83 11.33 -21.34
CA ASN A 35 3.16 11.64 -20.80
C ASN A 35 4.20 10.62 -21.28
N LEU A 36 3.87 9.32 -21.24
CA LEU A 36 4.75 8.27 -21.77
C LEU A 36 5.09 8.54 -23.25
N ARG A 37 4.07 8.82 -24.07
CA ARG A 37 4.26 9.15 -25.49
C ARG A 37 5.15 10.38 -25.70
N LYS A 38 4.93 11.45 -24.95
CA LYS A 38 5.72 12.70 -25.03
C LYS A 38 7.19 12.49 -24.65
N HIS A 39 7.46 11.61 -23.69
CA HIS A 39 8.82 11.27 -23.26
C HIS A 39 9.48 10.15 -24.10
N GLY A 40 8.88 9.77 -25.24
CA GLY A 40 9.39 8.72 -26.13
C GLY A 40 9.26 7.30 -25.57
N GLY A 41 8.56 7.13 -24.44
CA GLY A 41 8.23 5.84 -23.85
C GLY A 41 7.01 5.22 -24.53
N PHE A 42 7.08 3.92 -24.82
CA PHE A 42 5.95 3.15 -25.31
C PHE A 42 5.98 1.73 -24.77
N ILE A 43 4.80 1.15 -24.58
CA ILE A 43 4.66 -0.23 -24.11
C ILE A 43 4.75 -1.15 -25.34
N PRO A 44 5.71 -2.09 -25.40
CA PRO A 44 5.85 -2.98 -26.55
C PRO A 44 4.58 -3.81 -26.75
N GLY A 45 4.13 -3.93 -28.00
CA GLY A 45 2.94 -4.73 -28.37
C GLY A 45 1.63 -3.93 -28.48
N ILE A 46 1.55 -2.69 -27.98
CA ILE A 46 0.37 -1.83 -28.10
C ILE A 46 0.70 -0.50 -28.78
N ARG A 47 -0.22 -0.01 -29.64
CA ARG A 47 -0.05 1.26 -30.36
C ARG A 47 -0.20 2.43 -29.38
N PRO A 48 0.69 3.44 -29.41
CA PRO A 48 0.68 4.54 -28.45
C PRO A 48 -0.58 5.42 -28.57
N GLY A 49 -1.09 5.87 -27.42
CA GLY A 49 -2.27 6.74 -27.30
C GLY A 49 -3.41 6.04 -26.57
N LYS A 50 -4.64 6.13 -27.11
CA LYS A 50 -5.86 5.61 -26.46
C LYS A 50 -5.76 4.13 -26.06
N ARG A 51 -5.14 3.29 -26.89
CA ARG A 51 -4.93 1.85 -26.62
C ARG A 51 -4.02 1.61 -25.41
N THR A 52 -3.05 2.49 -25.16
CA THR A 52 -2.17 2.44 -23.99
C THR A 52 -2.92 2.79 -22.71
N SER A 53 -3.76 3.82 -22.73
CA SER A 53 -4.61 4.18 -21.58
C SER A 53 -5.59 3.07 -21.21
N GLU A 54 -6.24 2.46 -22.21
CA GLU A 54 -7.18 1.35 -22.03
C GLU A 54 -6.51 0.15 -21.34
N TYR A 55 -5.28 -0.18 -21.75
CA TYR A 55 -4.47 -1.22 -21.13
C TYR A 55 -4.04 -0.86 -19.69
N LEU A 56 -3.60 0.38 -19.46
CA LEU A 56 -3.24 0.86 -18.13
C LEU A 56 -4.43 0.82 -17.17
N ASN A 57 -5.62 1.18 -17.65
CA ASN A 57 -6.86 1.13 -16.87
C ASN A 57 -7.24 -0.30 -16.47
N GLU A 58 -7.07 -1.27 -17.37
CA GLU A 58 -7.33 -2.68 -17.07
C GLU A 58 -6.38 -3.20 -15.98
N ILE A 59 -5.08 -2.89 -16.07
CA ILE A 59 -4.09 -3.26 -15.06
C ILE A 59 -4.42 -2.59 -13.73
N LEU A 60 -4.65 -1.28 -13.73
CA LEU A 60 -4.90 -0.49 -12.52
C LEU A 60 -6.13 -1.03 -11.79
N THR A 61 -7.20 -1.36 -12.51
CA THR A 61 -8.42 -1.92 -11.93
C THR A 61 -8.16 -3.27 -11.25
N ARG A 62 -7.42 -4.18 -11.92
CA ARG A 62 -7.09 -5.50 -11.36
C ARG A 62 -6.15 -5.39 -10.15
N LEU A 63 -5.15 -4.52 -10.24
CA LEU A 63 -4.22 -4.26 -9.15
C LEU A 63 -4.95 -3.68 -7.94
N THR A 64 -5.84 -2.71 -8.15
CA THR A 64 -6.62 -2.06 -7.09
C THR A 64 -7.61 -3.03 -6.43
N ALA A 65 -8.20 -3.94 -7.19
CA ALA A 65 -9.07 -4.99 -6.64
C ALA A 65 -8.32 -5.86 -5.62
N VAL A 66 -7.11 -6.30 -5.94
CA VAL A 66 -6.28 -7.07 -5.01
C VAL A 66 -5.71 -6.19 -3.89
N GLY A 67 -5.31 -4.96 -4.21
CA GLY A 67 -4.73 -4.00 -3.27
C GLY A 67 -5.72 -3.58 -2.17
N SER A 68 -6.98 -3.33 -2.51
CA SER A 68 -8.01 -2.96 -1.54
C SER A 68 -8.28 -4.07 -0.52
N LEU A 69 -8.26 -5.34 -0.95
CA LEU A 69 -8.36 -6.48 -0.06
C LEU A 69 -7.14 -6.60 0.87
N TYR A 70 -5.94 -6.40 0.32
CA TYR A 70 -4.71 -6.39 1.11
C TYR A 70 -4.68 -5.26 2.15
N LEU A 71 -5.07 -4.04 1.75
CA LEU A 71 -5.17 -2.88 2.65
C LEU A 71 -6.20 -3.10 3.76
N ALA A 72 -7.33 -3.72 3.45
CA ALA A 72 -8.32 -4.11 4.46
C ALA A 72 -7.71 -5.07 5.50
N ILE A 73 -6.96 -6.09 5.05
CA ILE A 73 -6.29 -7.04 5.97
C ILE A 73 -5.25 -6.34 6.84
N ILE A 74 -4.40 -5.48 6.27
CA ILE A 74 -3.40 -4.74 7.05
C ILE A 74 -4.06 -3.83 8.07
N CYS A 75 -5.15 -3.16 7.72
CA CYS A 75 -5.83 -2.24 8.64
C CYS A 75 -6.51 -2.98 9.81
N LEU A 76 -6.92 -4.25 9.60
CA LEU A 76 -7.45 -5.10 10.67
C LEU A 76 -6.37 -5.50 11.70
N ILE A 77 -5.10 -5.66 11.31
CA ILE A 77 -4.04 -6.07 12.24
C ILE A 77 -3.87 -5.12 13.44
N PRO A 78 -3.67 -3.79 13.27
CA PRO A 78 -3.53 -2.87 14.39
C PRO A 78 -4.83 -2.74 15.17
N GLN A 79 -5.99 -2.85 14.51
CA GLN A 79 -7.28 -2.87 15.17
C GLN A 79 -7.38 -4.06 16.14
N LEU A 80 -7.00 -5.26 15.69
CA LEU A 80 -6.95 -6.46 16.53
C LEU A 80 -5.98 -6.31 17.72
N ILE A 81 -4.81 -5.70 17.50
CA ILE A 81 -3.78 -5.48 18.53
C ILE A 81 -4.25 -4.46 19.59
N LEU A 82 -4.91 -3.37 19.18
CA LEU A 82 -5.32 -2.27 20.05
C LEU A 82 -6.61 -2.58 20.82
N THR A 83 -7.58 -3.27 20.22
CA THR A 83 -8.88 -3.50 20.87
C THR A 83 -8.95 -4.78 21.68
N GLY A 84 -8.07 -5.75 21.41
CA GLY A 84 -8.24 -7.12 21.89
C GLY A 84 -9.50 -7.77 21.28
N PHE A 85 -9.49 -9.08 21.09
CA PHE A 85 -10.63 -9.82 20.54
C PHE A 85 -11.70 -9.97 21.63
N LYS A 86 -12.54 -8.94 21.79
CA LYS A 86 -13.70 -8.98 22.70
C LYS A 86 -14.85 -9.74 22.05
N VAL A 87 -14.80 -11.07 22.13
CA VAL A 87 -15.86 -12.01 21.70
C VAL A 87 -17.05 -11.98 22.68
N GLN A 88 -17.68 -10.84 22.89
CA GLN A 88 -18.84 -10.72 23.80
C GLN A 88 -20.19 -10.61 23.07
N GLU A 89 -20.22 -10.59 21.72
CA GLU A 89 -21.47 -10.33 20.99
C GLU A 89 -21.71 -11.23 19.76
N ILE A 90 -21.24 -12.48 19.76
CA ILE A 90 -21.73 -13.47 18.77
C ILE A 90 -23.02 -14.09 19.33
N PRO A 91 -24.21 -13.81 18.76
CA PRO A 91 -25.39 -14.60 19.07
C PRO A 91 -25.12 -16.03 18.62
N TRP A 92 -25.39 -17.01 19.49
CA TRP A 92 -25.17 -18.45 19.38
C TRP A 92 -23.80 -19.04 19.77
N ILE A 93 -22.65 -18.44 19.44
CA ILE A 93 -21.32 -19.07 19.68
C ILE A 93 -20.55 -18.40 20.84
N GLY A 94 -21.01 -17.26 21.33
CA GLY A 94 -20.37 -16.50 22.42
C GLY A 94 -20.09 -17.30 23.70
N PRO A 95 -21.05 -18.04 24.29
CA PRO A 95 -20.86 -18.66 25.61
C PRO A 95 -19.91 -19.86 25.62
N TRP A 96 -19.81 -20.62 24.53
CA TRP A 96 -18.96 -21.81 24.46
C TRP A 96 -17.50 -21.43 24.22
N LEU A 97 -17.26 -20.44 23.36
CA LEU A 97 -15.91 -19.98 23.02
C LEU A 97 -15.28 -19.17 24.16
N SER A 98 -16.07 -18.38 24.91
CA SER A 98 -15.61 -17.68 26.11
C SER A 98 -15.13 -18.64 27.20
N ASN A 99 -15.83 -19.77 27.39
CA ASN A 99 -15.51 -20.74 28.44
C ASN A 99 -14.30 -21.62 28.10
N VAL A 100 -14.00 -21.85 26.83
CA VAL A 100 -12.80 -22.58 26.39
C VAL A 100 -11.56 -21.68 26.43
N LEU A 101 -11.71 -20.41 26.06
CA LEU A 101 -10.60 -19.45 26.01
C LEU A 101 -10.27 -18.85 27.39
N ALA A 102 -11.23 -18.77 28.32
CA ALA A 102 -11.01 -18.30 29.69
C ALA A 102 -10.26 -19.32 30.59
N ASN A 103 -10.29 -20.62 30.26
CA ASN A 103 -9.68 -21.67 31.09
C ASN A 103 -8.25 -22.08 30.66
N THR A 104 -7.65 -21.40 29.68
CA THR A 104 -6.27 -21.65 29.25
C THR A 104 -5.33 -20.51 29.69
N PRO A 105 -4.44 -20.74 30.67
CA PRO A 105 -3.46 -19.74 31.09
C PRO A 105 -2.46 -19.50 29.95
N GLY A 106 -2.38 -18.27 29.44
CA GLY A 106 -1.44 -17.89 28.38
C GLY A 106 -2.05 -17.19 27.15
N LEU A 107 -3.38 -17.09 27.05
CA LEU A 107 -4.08 -16.39 25.96
C LEU A 107 -4.80 -15.08 26.39
N SER A 108 -4.57 -14.57 27.61
CA SER A 108 -5.19 -13.33 28.12
C SER A 108 -4.79 -12.05 27.36
N TRP A 109 -3.63 -12.02 26.70
CA TRP A 109 -3.18 -10.91 25.86
C TRP A 109 -4.07 -10.68 24.63
N ILE A 110 -4.86 -11.68 24.24
CA ILE A 110 -5.86 -11.57 23.18
C ILE A 110 -7.10 -10.84 23.69
N GLN A 111 -7.40 -10.86 24.98
CA GLN A 111 -8.63 -10.29 25.55
C GLN A 111 -8.44 -8.87 26.13
N ASP A 112 -7.27 -8.56 26.69
CA ASP A 112 -7.00 -7.25 27.29
C ASP A 112 -6.38 -6.23 26.32
N GLY A 113 -5.92 -6.68 25.15
CA GLY A 113 -5.12 -5.85 24.25
C GLY A 113 -3.77 -5.52 24.88
N LEU A 114 -2.81 -5.14 24.04
CA LEU A 114 -1.53 -4.62 24.53
C LEU A 114 -1.80 -3.25 25.18
N GLY A 115 -2.04 -3.22 26.50
CA GLY A 115 -2.40 -2.05 27.33
C GLY A 115 -1.35 -0.94 27.41
N PHE A 116 -0.55 -0.76 26.35
CA PHE A 116 0.43 0.29 26.20
C PHE A 116 -0.26 1.61 25.84
N GLN A 117 -0.31 2.53 26.81
CA GLN A 117 -0.54 3.95 26.57
C GLN A 117 0.74 4.54 25.97
N PHE A 118 0.88 4.51 24.64
CA PHE A 118 1.96 5.23 23.97
C PHE A 118 1.80 6.73 24.23
N TYR A 119 2.57 7.27 25.18
CA TYR A 119 2.69 8.71 25.43
C TYR A 119 3.30 9.47 24.22
N PHE A 120 3.89 8.72 23.28
CA PHE A 120 4.13 9.08 21.88
C PHE A 120 2.85 8.84 21.05
N GLY A 121 1.75 9.49 21.43
CA GLY A 121 0.41 9.16 20.96
C GLY A 121 0.13 9.69 19.55
N GLY A 122 0.41 8.92 18.51
CA GLY A 122 -0.06 9.16 17.15
C GLY A 122 0.61 10.31 16.40
N THR A 123 0.63 11.53 16.94
CA THR A 123 1.25 12.71 16.30
C THR A 123 2.75 12.53 16.14
N SER A 124 3.45 12.07 17.18
CA SER A 124 4.88 11.76 17.11
C SER A 124 5.17 10.60 16.17
N LEU A 125 4.29 9.60 16.08
CA LEU A 125 4.44 8.49 15.13
C LEU A 125 4.25 8.98 13.69
N LEU A 126 3.25 9.81 13.43
CA LEU A 126 3.01 10.42 12.11
C LEU A 126 4.17 11.33 11.70
N ILE A 127 4.72 12.12 12.62
CA ILE A 127 5.91 12.96 12.36
C ILE A 127 7.13 12.07 12.07
N VAL A 128 7.38 11.03 12.86
CA VAL A 128 8.53 10.13 12.64
C VAL A 128 8.41 9.40 11.32
N VAL A 129 7.24 8.86 10.98
CA VAL A 129 7.02 8.16 9.70
C VAL A 129 7.09 9.13 8.53
N GLY A 130 6.52 10.34 8.65
CA GLY A 130 6.59 11.38 7.62
C GLY A 130 8.03 11.82 7.35
N VAL A 131 8.77 12.19 8.39
CA VAL A 131 10.18 12.58 8.26
C VAL A 131 11.05 11.42 7.77
N ALA A 132 10.81 10.20 8.23
CA ALA A 132 11.55 9.03 7.75
C ALA A 132 11.31 8.78 6.26
N MET A 133 10.07 8.85 5.78
CA MET A 133 9.76 8.71 4.35
C MET A 133 10.40 9.83 3.51
N ASP A 134 10.35 11.08 3.97
CA ASP A 134 11.01 12.19 3.30
C ASP A 134 12.54 12.00 3.24
N THR A 135 13.13 11.49 4.33
CA THR A 135 14.57 11.22 4.42
C THR A 135 14.97 10.06 3.49
N ILE A 136 14.18 8.99 3.44
CA ILE A 136 14.43 7.83 2.56
C ILE A 136 14.35 8.27 1.10
N ALA A 137 13.33 9.04 0.71
CA ALA A 137 13.20 9.57 -0.65
C ALA A 137 14.39 10.47 -1.04
N GLN A 138 14.87 11.29 -0.11
CA GLN A 138 16.07 12.11 -0.32
C GLN A 138 17.32 11.23 -0.54
N ILE A 139 17.50 10.17 0.24
CA ILE A 139 18.64 9.26 0.13
C ILE A 139 18.60 8.49 -1.21
N GLU A 140 17.43 7.99 -1.61
CA GLU A 140 17.26 7.29 -2.90
C GLU A 140 17.58 8.20 -4.08
N SER A 141 17.17 9.47 -4.05
CA SER A 141 17.49 10.44 -5.11
C SER A 141 19.00 10.60 -5.31
N GLN A 142 19.77 10.62 -4.22
CA GLN A 142 21.23 10.73 -4.24
C GLN A 142 21.91 9.43 -4.67
N LEU A 143 21.33 8.27 -4.34
CA LEU A 143 21.82 6.96 -4.75
C LEU A 143 21.67 6.73 -6.26
N ILE A 144 20.56 7.19 -6.85
CA ILE A 144 20.32 7.12 -8.29
C ILE A 144 21.36 7.94 -9.05
N MET A 145 21.62 9.19 -8.63
CA MET A 145 22.64 10.05 -9.25
C MET A 145 24.04 9.41 -9.23
N ARG A 146 24.41 8.72 -8.13
CA ARG A 146 25.70 8.00 -8.06
C ARG A 146 25.78 6.75 -8.94
N HIS A 147 24.66 6.09 -9.23
CA HIS A 147 24.62 4.91 -10.12
C HIS A 147 24.47 5.25 -11.60
N TYR A 148 24.30 6.53 -11.98
CA TYR A 148 24.37 6.97 -13.37
C TYR A 148 25.81 7.07 -13.92
N ASP A 149 26.82 7.33 -13.07
CA ASP A 149 28.23 7.44 -13.49
C ASP A 149 28.88 6.08 -13.82
N GLY A 150 28.37 4.99 -13.25
CA GLY A 150 28.93 3.64 -13.44
C GLY A 150 28.68 3.03 -14.83
N PHE A 151 27.66 3.51 -15.55
CA PHE A 151 27.35 3.08 -16.93
C PHE A 151 27.76 4.10 -17.99
N LEU A 152 28.04 5.34 -17.60
CA LEU A 152 28.61 6.40 -18.45
C LEU A 152 30.08 6.63 -18.08
N GLY A 153 30.90 5.58 -18.18
CA GLY A 153 32.33 5.70 -17.94
C GLY A 153 32.97 6.79 -18.82
N PRO A 154 34.04 7.50 -18.38
CA PRO A 154 34.71 8.59 -19.10
C PRO A 154 35.34 8.24 -20.47
N ARG A 155 35.06 7.05 -21.00
CA ARG A 155 35.53 6.55 -22.28
C ARG A 155 34.33 6.12 -23.11
N GLY A 156 33.62 7.11 -23.65
CA GLY A 156 32.76 6.91 -24.82
C GLY A 156 33.56 6.13 -25.86
N ARG A 157 33.13 4.89 -26.13
CA ARG A 157 33.69 4.05 -27.19
C ARG A 157 33.46 4.82 -28.49
N ARG A 158 34.50 5.50 -28.98
CA ARG A 158 34.48 6.19 -30.27
C ARG A 158 34.22 5.12 -31.33
N LEU A 159 32.95 4.93 -31.67
CA LEU A 159 32.51 4.15 -32.82
C LEU A 159 32.92 4.96 -34.05
N ARG A 160 34.14 4.67 -34.50
CA ARG A 160 34.75 5.22 -35.69
C ARG A 160 34.01 4.64 -36.89
N GLY A 161 33.05 5.39 -37.41
CA GLY A 161 32.36 5.08 -38.65
C GLY A 161 33.38 4.93 -39.78
N ARG A 162 33.42 3.75 -40.38
CA ARG A 162 34.20 3.44 -41.59
C ARG A 162 33.51 4.16 -42.75
N ARG A 163 34.06 5.30 -43.17
CA ARG A 163 33.74 5.89 -44.48
C ARG A 163 34.07 4.84 -45.53
N ILE A 164 33.04 4.38 -46.23
CA ILE A 164 33.15 3.73 -47.52
C ILE A 164 33.03 4.87 -48.52
N GLY A 165 34.08 5.06 -49.32
CA GLY A 165 34.21 6.01 -50.40
C GLY A 165 35.44 5.61 -51.18
#